data_AF-A0A537PD23-F1
#
_entry.id   AF-A0A537PD23-F1
#
_cell.length_a   1.000
_cell.length_b   1.000
_cell.length_c   1.000
_cell.angle_alpha   90.00
_cell.angle_beta   90.00
_cell.angle_gamma   90.00
#
_symmetry.space_group_name_H-M   'P 1'
#
loop_
_entity.id
_entity.type
_entity.pdbx_description
1 polymer ?
#
loop_
_entity_poly.entity_id
_entity_poly.type
_entity_poly.pdbx_seq_one_letter_code
_entity_poly.pdbx_strand_id
1 'polypeptide(L)'
;MNEAAQRVRRYLTRRLIVNMSCGLPIGIGLTMIGIPHAALWAIFVVLLRFIPYLGIVIAACFPFALATAVDPGWTLLLWTISLFVVVELIVANFVEPSVYGSGAGL
;
A
#
# COMPACT_ATOMS: atom_id res chain seq x y z
N MET A 1 -12.12 -17.54 29.41
CA MET A 1 -12.81 -17.95 28.17
C MET A 1 -12.71 -16.95 26.99
N ASN A 2 -11.82 -15.93 27.00
CA ASN A 2 -11.72 -14.96 25.87
C ASN A 2 -10.34 -14.85 25.20
N GLU A 3 -9.38 -15.71 25.54
CA GLU A 3 -8.02 -15.57 25.00
C GLU A 3 -7.94 -15.79 23.48
N ALA A 4 -8.72 -16.74 22.94
CA ALA A 4 -8.78 -16.97 21.50
C ALA A 4 -9.31 -15.72 20.76
N ALA A 5 -10.37 -15.10 21.27
CA ALA A 5 -10.94 -13.88 20.71
C ALA A 5 -9.96 -12.69 20.80
N GLN A 6 -9.22 -12.54 21.91
CA GLN A 6 -8.20 -11.49 22.05
C GLN A 6 -7.02 -11.68 21.09
N ARG A 7 -6.57 -12.92 20.86
CA ARG A 7 -5.49 -13.21 19.89
C ARG A 7 -5.92 -12.89 18.46
N VAL A 8 -7.12 -13.32 18.06
CA VAL A 8 -7.68 -13.03 16.73
C VAL A 8 -7.86 -11.51 16.56
N ARG A 9 -8.41 -10.82 17.56
CA ARG A 9 -8.58 -9.36 17.52
C ARG A 9 -7.24 -8.63 17.35
N ARG A 10 -6.22 -9.00 18.15
CA ARG A 10 -4.88 -8.37 18.06
C ARG A 10 -4.23 -8.61 16.71
N TYR A 11 -4.42 -9.80 16.13
CA TYR A 11 -3.94 -10.13 14.78
C TYR A 11 -4.62 -9.27 13.71
N LEU A 12 -5.96 -9.21 13.71
CA LEU A 12 -6.73 -8.42 12.75
C LEU A 12 -6.43 -6.93 12.87
N THR A 13 -6.33 -6.38 14.10
CA THR A 13 -5.99 -4.97 14.31
C THR A 13 -4.59 -4.64 13.78
N ARG A 14 -3.58 -5.47 14.07
CA ARG A 14 -2.23 -5.26 13.53
C ARG A 14 -2.22 -5.32 12.01
N ARG A 15 -2.93 -6.28 11.43
CA ARG A 15 -3.00 -6.44 9.97
C ARG A 15 -3.76 -5.31 9.29
N LEU A 16 -4.80 -4.77 9.94
CA LEU A 16 -5.53 -3.60 9.46
C LEU A 16 -4.65 -2.34 9.47
N ILE A 17 -3.91 -2.10 10.56
CA ILE A 17 -2.99 -0.95 10.66
C ILE A 17 -1.93 -1.00 9.55
N VAL A 18 -1.32 -2.18 9.36
CA VAL A 18 -0.35 -2.39 8.28
C VAL A 18 -1.00 -2.11 6.94
N ASN A 19 -2.09 -2.80 6.59
CA ASN A 19 -2.70 -2.62 5.28
C ASN A 19 -3.19 -1.18 5.02
N MET A 20 -3.79 -0.52 6.02
CA MET A 20 -4.20 0.89 5.91
C MET A 20 -3.01 1.82 5.71
N SER A 21 -1.89 1.59 6.39
CA SER A 21 -0.68 2.41 6.23
C SER A 21 -0.09 2.38 4.81
N CYS A 22 -0.41 1.37 3.99
CA CYS A 22 -0.09 1.42 2.55
C CYS A 22 -1.23 1.95 1.71
N GLY A 23 -2.46 1.46 1.93
CA GLY A 23 -3.59 1.78 1.06
C GLY A 23 -3.95 3.26 1.07
N LEU A 24 -3.94 3.89 2.25
CA LEU A 24 -4.31 5.30 2.40
C LEU A 24 -3.36 6.23 1.63
N PRO A 25 -2.02 6.18 1.84
CA PRO A 25 -1.11 7.03 1.08
C PRO A 25 -1.18 6.83 -0.43
N ILE A 26 -1.34 5.59 -0.91
CA ILE A 26 -1.49 5.32 -2.34
C ILE A 26 -2.80 5.89 -2.86
N GLY A 27 -3.91 5.67 -2.17
CA GLY A 27 -5.21 6.21 -2.57
C GLY A 27 -5.20 7.74 -2.64
N ILE A 28 -4.65 8.39 -1.62
CA ILE A 28 -4.51 9.85 -1.56
C ILE A 28 -3.62 10.35 -2.70
N GLY A 29 -2.45 9.75 -2.89
CA GLY A 29 -1.55 10.15 -3.95
C GLY A 29 -2.14 9.95 -5.35
N LEU A 30 -2.84 8.84 -5.61
CA LEU A 30 -3.51 8.61 -6.88
C LEU A 30 -4.63 9.62 -7.13
N THR A 31 -5.40 10.00 -6.10
CA THR A 31 -6.39 11.08 -6.22
C THR A 31 -5.74 12.43 -6.54
N MET A 32 -4.58 12.73 -5.94
CA MET A 32 -3.85 13.98 -6.21
C MET A 32 -3.22 14.02 -7.61
N ILE A 33 -2.79 12.87 -8.14
CA ILE A 33 -2.26 12.73 -9.51
C ILE A 33 -3.39 12.81 -10.55
N GLY A 34 -4.65 12.60 -10.15
CA GLY A 34 -5.80 12.63 -11.06
C GLY A 34 -6.06 11.29 -11.75
N ILE A 35 -5.49 10.18 -11.24
CA ILE A 35 -5.78 8.85 -11.75
C ILE A 35 -7.25 8.50 -11.43
N PRO A 36 -8.05 8.12 -12.43
CA PRO A 36 -9.44 7.74 -12.19
C PRO A 36 -9.50 6.49 -11.31
N HIS A 37 -10.53 6.42 -10.47
CA HIS A 37 -10.83 5.25 -9.63
C HIS A 37 -9.72 4.96 -8.60
N ALA A 38 -9.01 5.98 -8.12
CA ALA A 38 -7.96 5.89 -7.10
C ALA A 38 -8.35 5.03 -5.87
N ALA A 39 -9.60 5.13 -5.39
CA ALA A 39 -10.09 4.32 -4.28
C ALA A 39 -10.13 2.81 -4.60
N LEU A 40 -10.47 2.43 -5.84
CA LEU A 40 -10.44 1.04 -6.30
C LEU A 40 -9.02 0.50 -6.21
N TRP A 41 -8.04 1.27 -6.71
CA TRP A 41 -6.63 0.87 -6.70
C TRP A 41 -6.06 0.78 -5.28
N ALA A 42 -6.42 1.71 -4.40
CA ALA A 42 -6.06 1.65 -2.98
C ALA A 42 -6.59 0.38 -2.30
N ILE A 43 -7.83 -0.01 -2.60
CA ILE A 43 -8.42 -1.26 -2.08
C ILE A 43 -7.67 -2.47 -2.64
N PHE A 44 -7.31 -2.47 -3.93
CA PHE A 44 -6.46 -3.54 -4.50
C PHE A 44 -5.10 -3.64 -3.79
N VAL A 45 -4.43 -2.52 -3.50
CA VAL A 45 -3.18 -2.52 -2.73
C VAL A 45 -3.38 -3.15 -1.35
N VAL A 46 -4.44 -2.76 -0.63
CA VAL A 46 -4.81 -3.29 0.70
C VAL A 46 -5.07 -4.79 0.66
N LEU A 47 -5.80 -5.26 -0.36
CA LEU A 47 -6.16 -6.67 -0.52
C LEU A 47 -4.96 -7.52 -0.96
N LEU A 48 -4.18 -7.03 -1.93
CA LEU A 48 -3.06 -7.77 -2.49
C LEU A 48 -1.84 -7.78 -1.55
N ARG A 49 -1.73 -6.85 -0.59
CA ARG A 49 -0.72 -6.89 0.49
C ARG A 49 -0.83 -8.10 1.42
N PHE A 50 -1.84 -8.97 1.24
CA PHE A 50 -1.78 -10.31 1.82
C PHE A 50 -0.56 -11.11 1.34
N ILE A 51 -0.05 -10.79 0.14
CA ILE A 51 1.14 -11.36 -0.47
C ILE A 51 2.24 -10.28 -0.47
N PRO A 52 3.27 -10.38 0.40
CA PRO A 52 4.38 -9.44 0.47
C PRO A 52 5.05 -9.25 -0.91
N TYR A 53 5.47 -8.02 -1.22
CA TYR A 53 6.13 -7.58 -2.47
C TYR A 53 5.28 -7.67 -3.75
N LEU A 54 4.57 -8.77 -3.97
CA LEU A 54 3.73 -8.96 -5.17
C LEU A 54 2.52 -8.03 -5.17
N GLY A 55 1.96 -7.72 -4.00
CA GLY A 55 0.74 -6.93 -3.95
C GLY A 55 0.89 -5.51 -4.45
N ILE A 56 2.08 -4.91 -4.26
CA ILE A 56 2.36 -3.54 -4.69
C ILE A 56 2.71 -3.52 -6.17
N VAL A 57 3.50 -4.48 -6.66
CA VAL A 57 3.84 -4.57 -8.08
C VAL A 57 2.59 -4.80 -8.93
N ILE A 58 1.75 -5.78 -8.56
CA ILE A 58 0.53 -6.10 -9.31
C ILE A 58 -0.47 -4.93 -9.22
N ALA A 59 -0.63 -4.33 -8.04
CA ALA A 59 -1.52 -3.19 -7.89
C ALA A 59 -1.01 -1.93 -8.60
N ALA A 60 0.30 -1.78 -8.82
CA ALA A 60 0.91 -0.66 -9.55
C ALA A 60 0.78 -0.80 -11.07
N CYS A 61 0.79 -2.03 -11.59
CA CYS A 61 0.67 -2.28 -13.03
C CYS A 61 -0.60 -1.65 -13.64
N PHE A 62 -1.73 -1.69 -12.93
CA PHE A 62 -2.98 -1.15 -13.45
C PHE A 62 -3.03 0.39 -13.48
N PRO A 63 -2.69 1.12 -12.40
CA PRO A 63 -2.49 2.57 -12.43
C PRO A 63 -1.46 3.01 -13.46
N PHE A 64 -0.39 2.24 -13.68
CA PHE A 64 0.62 2.58 -14.70
C PHE A 64 0.06 2.47 -16.11
N ALA A 65 -0.67 1.41 -16.42
CA ALA A 65 -1.36 1.26 -17.70
C ALA A 65 -2.41 2.38 -17.91
N LEU A 66 -3.17 2.73 -16.87
CA LEU A 66 -4.11 3.84 -16.90
C LEU A 66 -3.41 5.19 -17.08
N ALA A 67 -2.30 5.42 -16.39
CA ALA A 67 -1.51 6.64 -16.52
C ALA A 67 -1.07 6.87 -17.96
N THR A 68 -0.57 5.82 -18.62
CA THR A 68 -0.17 5.88 -20.04
C THR A 68 -1.34 6.03 -21.01
N ALA A 69 -2.55 5.65 -20.61
CA ALA A 69 -3.74 5.76 -21.44
C ALA A 69 -4.43 7.13 -21.31
N VAL A 70 -4.31 7.78 -20.14
CA VAL A 70 -4.97 9.06 -19.83
C VAL A 70 -4.15 10.25 -20.35
N ASP A 71 -2.83 10.20 -20.23
CA ASP A 71 -1.93 11.27 -20.68
C ASP A 71 -0.98 10.71 -21.77
N PRO A 72 -0.91 11.32 -22.97
CA PRO A 72 0.11 10.96 -23.97
C PRO A 72 1.54 11.28 -23.52
N GLY A 73 1.72 12.06 -22.44
CA GLY A 73 3.01 12.32 -21.80
C GLY A 73 3.47 11.23 -20.82
N TRP A 74 4.77 11.21 -20.52
CA TRP A 74 5.37 10.32 -19.52
C TRP A 74 5.23 10.83 -18.08
N THR A 75 4.82 12.10 -17.92
CA THR A 75 4.78 12.79 -16.64
C THR A 75 3.88 12.09 -15.63
N LEU A 76 2.67 11.71 -16.03
CA LEU A 76 1.69 11.09 -15.15
C LEU A 76 2.13 9.67 -14.71
N LEU A 77 2.79 8.93 -15.62
CA LEU A 77 3.42 7.65 -15.30
C LEU A 77 4.54 7.81 -14.27
N LEU A 78 5.45 8.77 -14.48
CA LEU A 78 6.58 9.02 -13.57
C LEU A 78 6.12 9.43 -12.17
N TRP A 79 5.09 10.27 -12.05
CA TRP A 79 4.48 10.61 -10.77
C TRP A 79 3.86 9.41 -10.07
N THR A 80 3.17 8.56 -10.83
CA THR A 80 2.54 7.35 -10.29
C THR A 80 3.60 6.36 -9.79
N ILE A 81 4.67 6.14 -10.55
CA ILE A 81 5.82 5.31 -10.12
C ILE A 81 6.44 5.89 -8.85
N SER A 82 6.73 7.19 -8.84
CA SER A 82 7.36 7.87 -7.71
C SER A 82 6.51 7.76 -6.45
N LEU A 83 5.19 7.88 -6.56
CA LEU A 83 4.26 7.70 -5.44
C LEU A 83 4.39 6.30 -4.84
N PHE A 84 4.33 5.26 -5.67
CA PHE A 84 4.43 3.88 -5.20
C PHE A 84 5.79 3.61 -4.52
N VAL A 85 6.89 4.12 -5.08
CA VAL A 85 8.23 3.98 -4.50
C VAL A 85 8.35 4.70 -3.15
N VAL A 86 7.85 5.94 -3.05
CA VAL A 86 7.90 6.72 -1.80
C VAL A 86 7.09 6.04 -0.71
N VAL A 87 5.89 5.56 -1.03
CA VAL A 87 5.05 4.85 -0.06
C VAL A 87 5.74 3.55 0.38
N GLU A 88 6.33 2.80 -0.54
CA GLU A 88 7.04 1.56 -0.21
C GLU A 88 8.25 1.83 0.70
N LEU A 89 9.02 2.88 0.43
CA LEU A 89 10.13 3.30 1.30
C LEU A 89 9.64 3.66 2.69
N ILE A 90 8.55 4.41 2.82
CA ILE A 90 7.97 4.76 4.13
C ILE A 90 7.55 3.48 4.87
N VAL A 91 6.94 2.53 4.16
CA VAL A 91 6.44 1.29 4.77
C VAL A 91 7.60 0.40 5.22
N ALA A 92 8.59 0.19 4.36
CA ALA A 92 9.78 -0.60 4.66
C ALA A 92 10.59 0.01 5.84
N ASN A 93 10.72 1.34 5.89
CA ASN A 93 11.55 2.00 6.90
C ASN A 93 10.83 2.36 8.20
N PHE A 94 9.50 2.53 8.21
CA PHE A 94 8.75 2.95 9.41
C PHE A 94 7.74 1.91 9.87
N VAL A 95 6.97 1.31 8.96
CA VAL A 95 5.87 0.40 9.32
C VAL A 95 6.42 -0.98 9.68
N GLU A 96 7.36 -1.52 8.90
CA GLU A 96 7.99 -2.80 9.18
C GLU A 96 8.70 -2.82 10.53
N PRO A 97 9.59 -1.87 10.89
CA PRO A 97 10.22 -1.87 12.20
C PRO A 97 9.24 -1.64 13.35
N SER A 98 8.19 -0.84 13.17
CA SER A 98 7.16 -0.65 14.22
C SER A 98 6.37 -1.95 14.49
N VAL A 99 6.17 -2.79 13.47
CA VAL A 99 5.35 -4.01 13.55
C VAL A 99 6.18 -5.25 13.88
N TYR A 100 7.40 -5.33 13.38
CA TYR A 100 8.30 -6.49 13.49
C TYR A 100 9.52 -6.24 14.41
N GLY A 101 9.83 -4.98 14.74
CA GLY A 101 11.03 -4.58 15.50
C GLY A 101 11.03 -4.89 16.99
N SER A 102 10.11 -5.70 17.53
CA SER A 102 10.29 -6.27 18.88
C SER A 102 11.23 -7.50 18.93
N GLY A 103 11.91 -7.85 17.83
CA GLY A 103 12.79 -9.02 17.78
C GLY A 103 14.13 -8.86 17.04
N ALA A 104 14.39 -7.73 16.38
CA ALA A 104 15.69 -7.46 15.77
C ALA A 104 16.47 -6.48 16.64
N GLY A 105 16.96 -6.97 17.78
CA GLY A 105 18.02 -6.30 18.50
C GLY A 105 19.30 -6.37 17.68
N LEU A 106 19.79 -5.20 17.28
CA LEU A 106 21.22 -4.91 17.09
C LEU A 106 21.51 -3.62 17.83
#